data_AF-A0ABC8R9A6-F1
#
_entry.id   AF-A0ABC8R9A6-F1
#
_cell.length_a   1.000
_cell.length_b   1.000
_cell.length_c   1.000
_cell.angle_alpha   90.00
_cell.angle_beta   90.00
_cell.angle_gamma   90.00
#
_symmetry.space_group_name_H-M   'P 1'
#
loop_
_entity.id
_entity.type
_entity.pdbx_description
1 polymer ?
#
loop_
_entity_poly.entity_id
_entity_poly.type
_entity_poly.pdbx_seq_one_letter_code
_entity_poly.pdbx_strand_id
1 'polypeptide(L)'
;MESPQSSIKALVKEIKEEMFSNLDLYSIFSPSAYDTACLAMIPDPGQDDRPMFKNCLNWILDNQKEEGFWGESNLDGFPSIETLPTTLACMVTLKTWSVGEENIEKGLAFLHANTGMLVEVNKHHFPHWITIVFPAMVELAQATGLELLFPDELKGLVSNILLEKHQFLKM
;
A
#
# COMPACT_ATOMS: atom_id res chain seq x y z
N MET A 1 -5.15 -18.03 -42.68
CA MET A 1 -5.38 -18.53 -41.30
C MET A 1 -4.11 -19.24 -40.88
N GLU A 2 -3.42 -18.73 -39.86
CA GLU A 2 -2.29 -19.46 -39.27
C GLU A 2 -2.77 -20.79 -38.69
N SER A 3 -1.91 -21.80 -38.78
CA SER A 3 -2.19 -23.12 -38.21
C SER A 3 -2.09 -23.04 -36.68
N PRO A 4 -2.98 -23.71 -35.93
CA PRO A 4 -2.91 -23.74 -34.47
C PRO A 4 -1.53 -24.15 -33.92
N GLN A 5 -0.79 -24.99 -34.66
CA GLN A 5 0.55 -25.41 -34.27
C GLN A 5 1.62 -24.33 -34.48
N SER A 6 1.46 -23.42 -35.45
CA SER A 6 2.40 -22.30 -35.61
C SER A 6 2.20 -21.26 -34.52
N SER A 7 0.94 -20.97 -34.15
CA SER A 7 0.64 -20.05 -33.05
C SER A 7 1.13 -20.58 -31.69
N ILE A 8 0.98 -21.88 -31.40
CA ILE A 8 1.52 -22.46 -30.16
C ILE A 8 3.05 -22.35 -30.12
N LYS A 9 3.74 -22.64 -31.23
CA LYS A 9 5.21 -22.52 -31.28
C LYS A 9 5.68 -21.08 -31.10
N ALA A 10 4.95 -20.10 -31.63
CA ALA A 10 5.23 -18.69 -31.42
C ALA A 10 5.09 -18.30 -29.94
N LEU A 11 3.97 -18.65 -29.30
CA LEU A 11 3.74 -18.39 -27.87
C LEU A 11 4.78 -19.06 -26.97
N VAL A 12 5.17 -20.30 -27.27
CA VAL A 12 6.23 -21.01 -26.52
C VAL A 12 7.59 -20.32 -26.69
N LYS A 13 7.85 -19.74 -27.85
CA LYS A 13 9.09 -18.98 -28.10
C LYS A 13 9.05 -17.66 -27.32
N GLU A 14 7.93 -16.95 -27.34
CA GLU A 14 7.72 -15.70 -26.59
C GLU A 14 7.91 -15.90 -25.08
N ILE A 15 7.28 -16.91 -24.48
CA ILE A 15 7.47 -17.25 -23.06
C ILE A 15 8.94 -17.54 -22.75
N LYS A 16 9.66 -18.25 -23.64
CA LYS A 16 11.08 -18.54 -23.43
C LYS A 16 11.95 -17.30 -23.53
N GLU A 17 11.61 -16.37 -24.42
CA GLU A 17 12.32 -15.11 -24.56
C GLU A 17 12.07 -14.23 -23.33
N GLU A 18 10.82 -14.06 -22.91
CA GLU A 18 10.45 -13.32 -21.69
C GLU A 18 11.09 -13.89 -20.43
N MET A 19 11.09 -15.23 -20.25
CA MET A 19 11.59 -15.84 -19.01
C MET A 19 13.12 -16.01 -18.96
N PHE A 20 13.81 -16.10 -20.10
CA PHE A 20 15.21 -16.55 -20.12
C PHE A 20 16.18 -15.61 -20.84
N SER A 21 15.70 -14.57 -21.52
CA SER A 21 16.55 -13.65 -22.30
C SER A 21 16.57 -12.26 -21.66
N ASN A 22 17.53 -12.03 -20.76
CA ASN A 22 17.76 -10.74 -20.08
C ASN A 22 16.60 -10.27 -19.21
N LEU A 23 16.25 -11.10 -18.23
CA LEU A 23 15.30 -10.76 -17.19
C LEU A 23 15.81 -9.55 -16.39
N ASP A 24 15.33 -8.36 -16.71
CA ASP A 24 15.37 -7.27 -15.75
C ASP A 24 14.36 -7.61 -14.65
N LEU A 25 14.84 -8.23 -13.57
CA LEU A 25 14.01 -8.63 -12.42
C LEU A 25 13.18 -7.44 -11.90
N TYR A 26 13.66 -6.20 -12.07
CA TYR A 26 12.95 -4.99 -11.67
C TYR A 26 11.75 -4.66 -12.56
N SER A 27 11.65 -5.23 -13.77
CA SER A 27 10.50 -5.04 -14.68
C SER A 27 9.35 -6.02 -14.40
N ILE A 28 9.59 -7.08 -13.62
CA ILE A 28 8.61 -8.14 -13.32
C ILE A 28 7.88 -7.87 -12.01
N PHE A 29 8.51 -7.17 -11.08
CA PHE A 29 7.92 -6.85 -9.79
C PHE A 29 7.54 -5.37 -9.73
N SER A 30 6.26 -5.11 -9.49
CA SER A 30 5.81 -3.77 -9.10
C SER A 30 6.47 -3.36 -7.78
N PRO A 31 6.91 -2.10 -7.65
CA PRO A 31 7.35 -1.57 -6.36
C PRO A 31 6.23 -1.65 -5.31
N SER A 32 6.55 -2.17 -4.13
CA SER A 32 5.65 -2.12 -2.98
C SER A 32 5.78 -0.77 -2.27
N ALA A 33 4.75 0.06 -2.39
CA ALA A 33 4.71 1.35 -1.70
C ALA A 33 4.71 1.21 -0.17
N TYR A 34 4.09 0.15 0.36
CA TYR A 34 4.06 -0.14 1.80
C TYR A 34 5.47 -0.43 2.33
N ASP A 35 6.22 -1.32 1.65
CA ASP A 35 7.58 -1.66 2.07
C ASP A 35 8.54 -0.48 1.86
N THR A 36 8.33 0.29 0.79
CA THR A 36 9.09 1.53 0.52
C THR A 36 8.88 2.56 1.63
N ALA A 37 7.64 2.71 2.11
CA ALA A 37 7.32 3.54 3.28
C ALA A 37 8.02 3.05 4.54
N CYS A 38 8.00 1.74 4.80
CA CYS A 38 8.70 1.15 5.95
C CYS A 38 10.20 1.45 5.93
N LEU A 39 10.86 1.33 4.77
CA LEU A 39 12.28 1.66 4.61
C LEU A 39 12.54 3.16 4.78
N ALA A 40 11.66 4.01 4.23
CA ALA A 40 11.79 5.45 4.33
C ALA A 40 11.62 5.99 5.77
N MET A 41 10.99 5.25 6.68
CA MET A 41 10.89 5.64 8.11
C MET A 41 12.18 5.44 8.91
N ILE A 42 13.17 4.69 8.39
CA ILE A 42 14.39 4.37 9.15
C ILE A 42 15.27 5.63 9.23
N PRO A 43 15.58 6.14 10.44
CA PRO A 43 16.46 7.31 10.59
C PRO A 43 17.91 6.98 10.26
N ASP A 44 18.66 7.97 9.78
CA ASP A 44 20.10 7.84 9.57
C ASP A 44 20.83 7.70 10.93
N PRO A 45 21.66 6.65 11.14
CA PRO A 45 22.31 6.42 12.43
C PRO A 45 23.22 7.55 12.92
N GLY A 46 23.65 8.44 12.04
CA GLY A 46 24.46 9.61 12.39
C GLY A 46 23.69 10.94 12.40
N GLN A 47 22.45 10.95 11.89
CA GLN A 47 21.62 12.15 11.72
C GLN A 47 20.12 11.80 11.84
N ASP A 48 19.56 11.90 13.04
CA ASP A 48 18.16 11.52 13.31
C ASP A 48 17.12 12.41 12.60
N ASP A 49 17.54 13.51 11.97
CA ASP A 49 16.67 14.46 11.25
C ASP A 49 16.46 14.12 9.77
N ARG A 50 16.97 12.97 9.30
CA ARG A 50 16.79 12.51 7.92
C ARG A 50 16.63 10.98 7.82
N PRO A 51 15.98 10.49 6.74
CA PRO A 51 15.91 9.06 6.48
C PRO A 51 17.26 8.50 6.03
N MET A 52 17.59 7.29 6.48
CA MET A 52 18.71 6.49 5.97
C MET A 52 18.55 6.22 4.47
N PHE A 53 17.32 5.95 4.02
CA PHE A 53 16.99 5.63 2.62
C PHE A 53 16.22 6.77 1.95
N LYS A 54 16.89 7.91 1.71
CA LYS A 54 16.28 9.11 1.11
C LYS A 54 15.54 8.86 -0.21
N ASN A 55 16.04 7.94 -1.04
CA ASN A 55 15.39 7.63 -2.32
C ASN A 55 14.00 6.99 -2.14
N CYS A 56 13.77 6.24 -1.06
CA CYS A 56 12.46 5.70 -0.74
C CYS A 56 11.48 6.83 -0.39
N LEU A 57 11.91 7.83 0.38
CA LEU A 57 11.10 9.00 0.69
C LEU A 57 10.72 9.80 -0.57
N ASN A 58 11.70 10.06 -1.44
CA ASN A 58 11.44 10.74 -2.71
C ASN A 58 10.47 9.94 -3.59
N TRP A 59 10.66 8.61 -3.67
CA TRP A 59 9.75 7.76 -4.43
C TRP A 59 8.31 7.88 -3.93
N ILE A 60 8.09 7.92 -2.61
CA ILE A 60 6.74 8.10 -2.04
C ILE A 60 6.13 9.43 -2.48
N LEU A 61 6.89 10.53 -2.42
CA LEU A 61 6.43 11.86 -2.87
C LEU A 61 6.01 11.85 -4.34
N ASP A 62 6.78 11.16 -5.18
CA ASP A 62 6.64 11.19 -6.64
C ASP A 62 5.62 10.16 -7.19
N ASN A 63 5.19 9.18 -6.39
CA ASN A 63 4.38 8.04 -6.85
C ASN A 63 3.00 7.93 -6.18
N GLN A 64 2.46 9.04 -5.64
CA GLN A 64 1.05 9.09 -5.25
C GLN A 64 0.18 9.10 -6.51
N LYS A 65 -0.88 8.28 -6.54
CA LYS A 65 -1.87 8.32 -7.63
C LYS A 65 -2.70 9.60 -7.57
N GLU A 66 -3.32 9.95 -8.69
CA GLU A 66 -4.17 11.15 -8.80
C GLU A 66 -5.33 11.13 -7.79
N GLU A 67 -5.88 9.95 -7.51
CA GLU A 67 -6.96 9.73 -6.54
C GLU A 67 -6.48 9.80 -5.07
N GLY A 68 -5.19 10.02 -4.82
CA GLY A 68 -4.63 10.29 -3.50
C GLY A 68 -4.10 9.08 -2.74
N PHE A 69 -4.13 7.88 -3.30
CA PHE A 69 -3.62 6.67 -2.64
C PHE A 69 -2.28 6.20 -3.18
N TRP A 70 -1.65 5.31 -2.41
CA TRP A 70 -0.52 4.50 -2.84
C TRP A 70 -0.90 3.01 -2.83
N GLY A 71 -0.24 2.24 -3.70
CA GLY A 71 -0.50 0.81 -3.88
C GLY A 71 -1.11 0.50 -5.25
N GLU A 72 -1.52 -0.75 -5.45
CA GLU A 72 -2.02 -1.20 -6.73
C GLU A 72 -3.54 -0.95 -6.90
N SER A 73 -3.93 -0.71 -8.15
CA SER A 73 -5.32 -0.73 -8.57
C SER A 73 -5.64 -2.11 -9.16
N ASN A 74 -6.88 -2.55 -9.08
CA ASN A 74 -7.33 -3.71 -9.85
C ASN A 74 -7.39 -3.39 -11.36
N LEU A 75 -7.73 -4.39 -12.18
CA LEU A 75 -7.80 -4.26 -13.64
C LEU A 75 -8.77 -3.17 -14.12
N ASP A 76 -9.78 -2.85 -13.32
CA ASP A 76 -10.80 -1.83 -13.60
C ASP A 76 -10.40 -0.44 -13.05
N GLY A 77 -9.18 -0.29 -12.53
CA GLY A 77 -8.65 0.96 -11.98
C GLY A 77 -9.06 1.25 -10.54
N PHE A 78 -9.91 0.43 -9.91
CA PHE A 78 -10.35 0.64 -8.54
C PHE A 78 -9.27 0.24 -7.52
N PRO A 79 -9.13 0.98 -6.40
CA PRO A 79 -8.19 0.65 -5.34
C PRO A 79 -8.52 -0.72 -4.73
N SER A 80 -7.49 -1.51 -4.43
CA SER A 80 -7.65 -2.73 -3.63
C SER A 80 -7.75 -2.38 -2.15
N ILE A 81 -8.19 -3.34 -1.31
CA ILE A 81 -8.21 -3.15 0.14
C ILE A 81 -6.81 -2.91 0.74
N GLU A 82 -5.75 -3.39 0.07
CA GLU A 82 -4.35 -3.25 0.48
C GLU A 82 -3.86 -1.80 0.36
N THR A 83 -4.55 -0.97 -0.42
CA THR A 83 -4.26 0.47 -0.53
C THR A 83 -4.51 1.22 0.78
N LEU A 84 -5.37 0.71 1.66
CA LEU A 84 -5.65 1.34 2.96
C LEU A 84 -4.41 1.36 3.88
N PRO A 85 -3.83 0.21 4.29
CA PRO A 85 -2.61 0.21 5.08
C PRO A 85 -1.42 0.82 4.34
N THR A 86 -1.35 0.65 3.02
CA THR A 86 -0.29 1.23 2.18
C THR A 86 -0.30 2.76 2.21
N THR A 87 -1.47 3.37 2.02
CA THR A 87 -1.64 4.83 2.05
C THR A 87 -1.35 5.39 3.44
N LEU A 88 -1.80 4.71 4.50
CA LEU A 88 -1.45 5.08 5.87
C LEU A 88 0.06 5.05 6.10
N ALA A 89 0.76 4.00 5.68
CA ALA A 89 2.21 3.90 5.84
C ALA A 89 2.96 5.04 5.11
N CYS A 90 2.55 5.35 3.88
CA CYS A 90 3.12 6.47 3.13
C CYS A 90 2.87 7.81 3.85
N MET A 91 1.65 8.09 4.30
CA MET A 91 1.36 9.33 5.03
C MET A 91 2.09 9.44 6.36
N VAL A 92 2.21 8.34 7.12
CA VAL A 92 3.01 8.29 8.35
C VAL A 92 4.45 8.67 8.05
N THR A 93 5.01 8.10 6.98
CA THR A 93 6.39 8.39 6.55
C THR A 93 6.57 9.87 6.22
N LEU A 94 5.67 10.42 5.41
CA LEU A 94 5.69 11.84 5.03
C LEU A 94 5.57 12.76 6.27
N LYS A 95 4.66 12.43 7.18
CA LYS A 95 4.46 13.14 8.44
C LYS A 95 5.70 13.08 9.34
N THR A 96 6.33 11.91 9.44
CA THR A 96 7.55 11.68 10.24
C THR A 96 8.67 12.64 9.84
N TRP A 97 8.84 12.85 8.53
CA TRP A 97 9.87 13.74 7.99
C TRP A 97 9.38 15.16 7.73
N SER A 98 8.15 15.49 8.12
CA SER A 98 7.54 16.82 7.91
C SER A 98 7.60 17.30 6.45
N VAL A 99 7.29 16.42 5.50
CA VAL A 99 7.24 16.70 4.06
C VAL A 99 5.92 16.25 3.46
N GLY A 100 5.60 16.70 2.23
CA GLY A 100 4.47 16.18 1.45
C GLY A 100 3.10 16.46 2.07
N GLU A 101 2.89 17.64 2.64
CA GLU A 101 1.61 18.01 3.27
C GLU A 101 0.42 17.87 2.32
N GLU A 102 0.56 18.33 1.06
CA GLU A 102 -0.46 18.15 0.02
C GLU A 102 -0.74 16.66 -0.26
N ASN A 103 0.30 15.81 -0.25
CA ASN A 103 0.13 14.37 -0.44
C ASN A 103 -0.64 13.76 0.73
N ILE A 104 -0.37 14.19 1.97
CA ILE A 104 -1.09 13.75 3.17
C ILE A 104 -2.56 14.15 3.06
N GLU A 105 -2.87 15.39 2.68
CA GLU A 105 -4.25 15.87 2.50
C GLU A 105 -5.02 15.01 1.48
N LYS A 106 -4.39 14.72 0.33
CA LYS A 106 -4.98 13.83 -0.69
C LYS A 106 -5.19 12.41 -0.17
N GLY A 107 -4.24 11.87 0.60
CA GLY A 107 -4.36 10.55 1.21
C GLY A 107 -5.48 10.47 2.25
N LEU A 108 -5.66 11.52 3.05
CA LEU A 108 -6.78 11.62 3.99
C LEU A 108 -8.12 11.68 3.26
N ALA A 109 -8.22 12.49 2.19
CA ALA A 109 -9.42 12.56 1.36
C ALA A 109 -9.76 11.19 0.74
N PHE A 110 -8.75 10.47 0.24
CA PHE A 110 -8.90 9.11 -0.27
C PHE A 110 -9.45 8.16 0.80
N LEU A 111 -8.83 8.11 1.99
CA LEU A 111 -9.26 7.22 3.06
C LEU A 111 -10.70 7.53 3.49
N HIS A 112 -11.03 8.80 3.65
CA HIS A 112 -12.38 9.22 4.02
C HIS A 112 -13.43 8.77 3.00
N ALA A 113 -13.13 8.91 1.69
CA ALA A 113 -14.06 8.54 0.63
C ALA A 113 -14.18 7.02 0.41
N ASN A 114 -13.11 6.26 0.60
CA ASN A 114 -13.02 4.87 0.11
C ASN A 114 -13.02 3.79 1.19
N THR A 115 -12.63 4.10 2.43
CA THR A 115 -12.52 3.07 3.50
C THR A 115 -13.83 2.30 3.67
N GLY A 116 -14.98 2.98 3.62
CA GLY A 116 -16.28 2.37 3.89
C GLY A 116 -16.65 1.31 2.86
N MET A 117 -16.55 1.70 1.59
CA MET A 117 -16.78 0.83 0.45
C MET A 117 -15.79 -0.34 0.43
N LEU A 118 -14.49 -0.08 0.61
CA LEU A 118 -13.46 -1.11 0.54
C LEU A 118 -13.63 -2.16 1.64
N VAL A 119 -13.97 -1.73 2.85
CA VAL A 119 -14.29 -2.64 3.95
C VAL A 119 -15.52 -3.49 3.62
N GLU A 120 -16.61 -2.86 3.17
CA GLU A 120 -17.89 -3.53 2.99
C GLU A 120 -17.81 -4.60 1.89
N VAL A 121 -17.09 -4.31 0.80
CA VAL A 121 -16.85 -5.27 -0.29
C VAL A 121 -16.00 -6.46 0.19
N ASN A 122 -15.08 -6.26 1.13
CA ASN A 122 -14.12 -7.27 1.57
C ASN A 122 -14.48 -7.95 2.90
N LYS A 123 -15.59 -7.57 3.54
CA LYS A 123 -15.97 -8.02 4.91
C LYS A 123 -16.00 -9.53 5.13
N HIS A 124 -16.17 -10.33 4.08
CA HIS A 124 -16.22 -11.80 4.16
C HIS A 124 -14.95 -12.48 3.67
N HIS A 125 -13.99 -11.74 3.12
CA HIS A 125 -12.80 -12.27 2.46
C HIS A 125 -11.53 -11.46 2.76
N PHE A 126 -11.45 -10.82 3.93
CA PHE A 126 -10.24 -10.12 4.33
C PHE A 126 -9.05 -11.09 4.35
N PRO A 127 -7.94 -10.78 3.66
CA PRO A 127 -6.68 -11.44 3.93
C PRO A 127 -6.34 -11.27 5.41
N HIS A 128 -6.05 -12.37 6.12
CA HIS A 128 -5.78 -12.35 7.56
C HIS A 128 -4.71 -11.34 7.99
N TRP A 129 -3.72 -11.10 7.13
CA TRP A 129 -2.66 -10.13 7.42
C TRP A 129 -3.17 -8.69 7.46
N ILE A 130 -4.22 -8.33 6.70
CA ILE A 130 -4.83 -6.99 6.73
C ILE A 130 -5.47 -6.74 8.09
N THR A 131 -6.09 -7.75 8.70
CA THR A 131 -6.65 -7.66 10.06
C THR A 131 -5.60 -7.29 11.10
N ILE A 132 -4.31 -7.55 10.83
CA ILE A 132 -3.22 -7.20 11.74
C ILE A 132 -2.59 -5.86 11.36
N VAL A 133 -2.27 -5.68 10.08
CA VAL A 133 -1.49 -4.54 9.57
C VAL A 133 -2.31 -3.26 9.55
N PHE A 134 -3.56 -3.30 9.06
CA PHE A 134 -4.35 -2.09 8.92
C PHE A 134 -4.61 -1.39 10.27
N PRO A 135 -5.05 -2.09 11.34
CA PRO A 135 -5.20 -1.44 12.63
C PRO A 135 -3.89 -0.94 13.22
N ALA A 136 -2.79 -1.69 13.06
CA ALA A 136 -1.48 -1.24 13.52
C ALA A 136 -1.05 0.07 12.82
N MET A 137 -1.36 0.22 11.53
CA MET A 137 -1.09 1.44 10.79
C MET A 137 -1.99 2.60 11.19
N VAL A 138 -3.25 2.33 11.56
CA VAL A 138 -4.14 3.36 12.14
C VAL A 138 -3.58 3.87 13.48
N GLU A 139 -3.17 2.96 14.37
CA GLU A 139 -2.55 3.32 15.66
C GLU A 139 -1.27 4.14 15.44
N LEU A 140 -0.42 3.72 14.50
CA LEU A 140 0.82 4.42 14.17
C LEU A 140 0.55 5.82 13.61
N ALA A 141 -0.38 5.95 12.66
CA ALA A 141 -0.78 7.25 12.10
C ALA A 141 -1.26 8.23 13.17
N GLN A 142 -2.10 7.77 14.09
CA GLN A 142 -2.57 8.59 15.21
C GLN A 142 -1.42 8.99 16.14
N ALA A 143 -0.50 8.07 16.44
CA ALA A 143 0.68 8.34 17.28
C ALA A 143 1.64 9.36 16.62
N THR A 144 1.73 9.39 15.30
CA THR A 144 2.51 10.37 14.52
C THR A 144 1.76 11.72 14.36
N GLY A 145 0.55 11.85 14.90
CA GLY A 145 -0.24 13.08 14.87
C GLY A 145 -1.00 13.30 13.57
N LEU A 146 -1.36 12.23 12.84
CA LEU A 146 -2.35 12.29 11.76
C LEU A 146 -3.76 12.21 12.34
N GLU A 147 -4.60 13.19 11.98
CA GLU A 147 -6.00 13.21 12.37
C GLU A 147 -6.83 12.39 11.38
N LEU A 148 -7.06 11.12 11.73
CA LEU A 148 -7.87 10.22 10.92
C LEU A 148 -9.36 10.39 11.25
N LEU A 149 -10.13 10.85 10.27
CA LEU A 149 -11.59 10.93 10.35
C LEU A 149 -12.21 9.73 9.64
N PHE A 150 -12.55 8.70 10.41
CA PHE A 150 -13.35 7.58 9.90
C PHE A 150 -14.84 7.84 10.11
N PRO A 151 -15.70 7.55 9.11
CA PRO A 151 -17.14 7.47 9.30
C PRO A 151 -17.52 6.61 10.51
N ASP A 152 -18.60 6.97 11.21
CA ASP A 152 -18.99 6.30 12.46
C ASP A 152 -19.24 4.79 12.28
N GLU A 153 -19.72 4.37 11.09
CA GLU A 153 -19.89 2.96 10.75
C GLU A 153 -18.56 2.20 10.71
N LEU A 154 -17.46 2.87 10.36
CA LEU A 154 -16.13 2.29 10.27
C LEU A 154 -15.38 2.32 11.60
N LYS A 155 -15.75 3.20 12.54
CA LYS A 155 -15.19 3.16 13.90
C LYS A 155 -15.48 1.82 14.57
N GLY A 156 -16.69 1.30 14.38
CA GLY A 156 -17.08 -0.03 14.88
C GLY A 156 -16.26 -1.15 14.26
N LEU A 157 -16.03 -1.09 12.94
CA LEU A 157 -15.22 -2.09 12.25
C LEU A 157 -13.73 -1.98 12.61
N VAL A 158 -13.13 -0.78 12.58
CA VAL A 158 -11.75 -0.57 13.01
C VAL A 158 -11.56 -1.05 14.45
N SER A 159 -12.52 -0.78 15.34
CA SER A 159 -12.51 -1.31 16.72
C SER A 159 -12.57 -2.84 16.75
N ASN A 160 -13.40 -3.47 15.92
CA ASN A 160 -13.49 -4.93 15.84
C ASN A 160 -12.21 -5.56 15.30
N ILE A 161 -11.61 -4.98 14.26
CA ILE A 161 -10.35 -5.47 13.69
C ILE A 161 -9.20 -5.27 14.72
N LEU A 162 -9.19 -4.16 15.48
CA LEU A 162 -8.28 -3.97 16.62
C LEU A 162 -8.46 -5.05 17.69
N LEU A 163 -9.70 -5.40 18.02
CA LEU A 163 -10.02 -6.48 18.96
C LEU A 163 -9.58 -7.85 18.45
N GLU A 164 -9.82 -8.16 17.17
CA GLU A 164 -9.36 -9.40 16.52
C GLU A 164 -7.83 -9.51 16.55
N LYS A 165 -7.10 -8.44 16.22
CA LYS A 165 -5.63 -8.37 16.36
C LYS A 165 -5.19 -8.74 17.78
N HIS A 166 -5.83 -8.20 18.81
CA HIS A 166 -5.51 -8.54 20.20
C HIS A 166 -5.81 -9.99 20.56
N GLN A 167 -6.78 -10.64 19.92
CA GLN A 167 -7.05 -12.06 20.12
C GLN A 167 -5.99 -12.94 19.43
N PHE A 168 -5.63 -12.61 18.18
CA PHE A 168 -4.58 -13.32 17.44
C PHE A 168 -3.21 -13.26 18.14
N LEU A 169 -2.84 -12.10 18.70
CA LEU A 169 -1.54 -11.92 19.37
C LEU A 169 -1.46 -12.56 20.78
N LYS A 170 -2.57 -13.10 21.30
CA LYS A 170 -2.63 -13.78 22.60
C LYS A 170 -2.57 -15.31 22.49
N MET A 171 -2.61 -15.86 21.27
CA MET A 171 -2.33 -17.28 21.00
C MET A 171 -0.82 -17.55 20.95
#